data_AF-A0AAV4JQ47-F1
#
_entry.id   AF-A0AAV4JQ47-F1
#
_cell.length_a   1.000
_cell.length_b   1.000
_cell.length_c   1.000
_cell.angle_alpha   90.00
_cell.angle_beta   90.00
_cell.angle_gamma   90.00
#
_symmetry.space_group_name_H-M   'P 1'
#
loop_
_entity.id
_entity.type
_entity.pdbx_description
1 polymer ?
#
loop_
_entity_poly.entity_id
_entity_poly.type
_entity_poly.pdbx_seq_one_letter_code
_entity_poly.pdbx_strand_id
1 'polypeptide(L)'
;TDARAKEEILAFFASHVSALKNIFTRTQFTTYNKDLRYSGVNFVVQRTSIMTPQNQFCGNTKRSSYCNEHIDVSNFLNLNSMDQHNEFCLAYIFTHRDFTRGTLGLAWVGAREVASGGICERHKTYMENQETVPKSLNTGIVTTVNYGKAVPARVSQLTFTHEVGHNFGSPVC
;
A
#
# COMPACT_ATOMS: atom_id res chain seq x y z
N THR A 1 -25.88 7.46 -7.78
CA THR A 1 -25.04 8.16 -6.78
C THR A 1 -23.90 7.27 -6.31
N ASP A 2 -24.11 5.98 -6.02
CA ASP A 2 -23.03 5.03 -5.66
C ASP A 2 -22.17 4.56 -6.87
N ALA A 3 -22.80 4.28 -8.02
CA ALA A 3 -22.09 3.86 -9.24
C ALA A 3 -21.04 4.89 -9.72
N ARG A 4 -21.38 6.18 -9.67
CA ARG A 4 -20.48 7.27 -10.03
C ARG A 4 -19.26 7.35 -9.09
N ALA A 5 -19.49 7.22 -7.78
CA ALA A 5 -18.39 7.23 -6.81
C ALA A 5 -17.44 6.04 -7.04
N LYS A 6 -17.99 4.86 -7.33
CA LYS A 6 -17.21 3.68 -7.72
C LYS A 6 -16.36 3.95 -8.97
N GLU A 7 -16.93 4.52 -10.02
CA GLU A 7 -16.19 4.86 -11.25
C GLU A 7 -15.06 5.86 -10.99
N GLU A 8 -15.32 6.91 -10.20
CA GLU A 8 -14.31 7.91 -9.81
C GLU A 8 -13.17 7.28 -9.00
N ILE A 9 -13.47 6.35 -8.07
CA ILE A 9 -12.47 5.60 -7.30
C ILE A 9 -11.61 4.70 -8.20
N LEU A 10 -12.24 3.99 -9.15
CA LEU A 10 -11.51 3.14 -10.10
C LEU A 10 -10.62 3.97 -11.02
N ALA A 11 -11.10 5.11 -11.50
CA ALA A 11 -10.31 6.06 -12.29
C ALA A 11 -9.12 6.61 -11.48
N PHE A 12 -9.34 6.90 -10.19
CA PHE A 12 -8.30 7.30 -9.26
C PHE A 12 -7.20 6.22 -9.14
N PHE A 13 -7.55 4.95 -8.93
CA PHE A 13 -6.57 3.85 -8.89
C PHE A 13 -5.78 3.72 -10.19
N ALA A 14 -6.48 3.75 -11.33
CA ALA A 14 -5.85 3.67 -12.65
C ALA A 14 -4.86 4.82 -12.87
N SER A 15 -5.21 6.03 -12.45
CA SER A 15 -4.33 7.20 -12.54
C SER A 15 -3.05 7.03 -11.71
N HIS A 16 -3.15 6.52 -10.48
CA HIS A 16 -2.00 6.28 -9.60
C HIS A 16 -1.06 5.22 -10.16
N VAL A 17 -1.61 4.11 -10.65
CA VAL A 17 -0.81 3.02 -11.23
C VAL A 17 -0.16 3.45 -12.55
N SER A 18 -0.83 4.27 -13.34
CA SER A 18 -0.26 4.85 -14.57
C SER A 18 0.92 5.78 -14.27
N ALA A 19 0.81 6.63 -13.24
CA ALA A 19 1.90 7.49 -12.80
C ALA A 19 3.11 6.68 -12.28
N LEU A 20 2.86 5.70 -11.41
CA LEU A 20 3.87 4.75 -10.91
C LEU A 20 4.60 4.06 -12.07
N LYS A 21 3.83 3.49 -13.01
CA LYS A 21 4.36 2.82 -14.21
C LYS A 21 5.26 3.74 -15.02
N ASN A 22 4.82 4.98 -15.27
CA ASN A 22 5.60 5.94 -16.05
C ASN A 22 6.99 6.19 -15.44
N ILE A 23 7.06 6.31 -14.11
CA ILE A 23 8.31 6.50 -13.38
C ILE A 23 9.16 5.22 -13.46
N PHE A 24 8.64 4.09 -12.97
CA PHE A 24 9.41 2.85 -12.85
C PHE A 24 9.85 2.24 -14.19
N THR A 25 9.06 2.38 -15.25
CA THR A 25 9.44 1.86 -16.59
C THR A 25 10.62 2.64 -17.18
N ARG A 26 10.75 3.94 -16.85
CA ARG A 26 11.85 4.81 -17.30
C ARG A 26 13.08 4.76 -16.40
N THR A 27 12.93 4.28 -15.17
CA THR A 27 14.03 4.10 -14.23
C THR A 27 14.93 2.94 -14.66
N GLN A 28 16.24 3.17 -14.62
CA GLN A 28 17.24 2.12 -14.80
C GLN A 28 17.80 1.69 -13.45
N PHE A 29 17.45 0.49 -13.02
CA PHE A 29 17.93 -0.11 -11.78
C PHE A 29 19.28 -0.78 -12.04
N THR A 30 20.32 -0.28 -11.38
CA THR A 30 21.67 -0.81 -11.53
C THR A 30 22.10 -1.42 -10.21
N THR A 31 22.71 -2.59 -10.27
CA THR A 31 23.29 -3.26 -9.09
C THR A 31 24.47 -2.45 -8.53
N TYR A 32 24.78 -2.62 -7.23
CA TYR A 32 25.85 -1.85 -6.57
C TYR A 32 27.23 -2.05 -7.22
N ASN A 33 27.53 -3.26 -7.68
CA ASN A 33 28.73 -3.59 -8.47
C ASN A 33 28.67 -3.11 -9.92
N LYS A 34 27.51 -2.62 -10.39
CA LYS A 34 27.25 -2.13 -11.76
C LYS A 34 27.31 -3.20 -12.86
N ASP A 35 27.33 -4.47 -12.49
CA ASP A 35 27.43 -5.58 -13.44
C ASP A 35 26.11 -5.85 -14.17
N LEU A 36 24.98 -5.51 -13.52
CA LEU A 36 23.63 -5.74 -14.05
C LEU A 36 22.81 -4.45 -14.04
N ARG A 37 22.09 -4.23 -15.15
CA ARG A 37 21.16 -3.12 -15.37
C ARG A 37 19.80 -3.68 -15.76
N TYR A 38 18.78 -3.31 -15.02
CA TYR A 38 17.39 -3.67 -15.26
C TYR A 38 16.59 -2.42 -15.59
N SER A 39 15.69 -2.53 -16.57
CA SER A 39 14.79 -1.44 -16.98
C SER A 39 13.47 -2.04 -17.45
N GLY A 40 12.44 -1.20 -17.57
CA GLY A 40 11.13 -1.65 -18.04
C GLY A 40 10.27 -2.32 -16.97
N VAL A 41 10.55 -2.06 -15.68
CA VAL A 41 9.67 -2.48 -14.58
C VAL A 41 8.29 -1.86 -14.80
N ASN A 42 7.26 -2.70 -14.75
CA ASN A 42 5.90 -2.34 -15.13
C ASN A 42 4.91 -2.85 -14.07
N PHE A 43 3.76 -2.17 -13.97
CA PHE A 43 2.73 -2.46 -12.99
C PHE A 43 1.37 -2.57 -13.68
N VAL A 44 0.58 -3.54 -13.23
CA VAL A 44 -0.79 -3.78 -13.70
C VAL A 44 -1.65 -4.08 -12.48
N VAL A 45 -2.85 -3.51 -12.44
CA VAL A 45 -3.84 -3.84 -11.42
C VAL A 45 -4.47 -5.16 -11.76
N GLN A 46 -4.30 -6.17 -10.90
CA GLN A 46 -4.91 -7.49 -11.08
C GLN A 46 -6.30 -7.58 -10.42
N ARG A 47 -6.48 -6.95 -9.26
CA ARG A 47 -7.75 -6.94 -8.51
C ARG A 47 -7.96 -5.59 -7.83
N THR A 48 -9.19 -5.09 -7.88
CA THR A 48 -9.64 -3.92 -7.11
C THR A 48 -10.77 -4.31 -6.16
N SER A 49 -10.71 -3.84 -4.92
CA SER A 49 -11.81 -3.95 -3.96
C SER A 49 -12.10 -2.56 -3.40
N ILE A 50 -13.39 -2.26 -3.18
CA ILE A 50 -13.82 -0.99 -2.57
C ILE A 50 -14.52 -1.34 -1.27
N MET A 51 -13.96 -0.85 -0.16
CA MET A 51 -14.56 -1.00 1.17
C MET A 51 -15.65 0.06 1.36
N THR A 52 -16.84 -0.36 1.75
CA THR A 52 -17.98 0.49 2.05
C THR A 52 -18.46 0.21 3.48
N PRO A 53 -19.13 1.16 4.17
CA PRO A 53 -19.66 0.92 5.50
C PRO A 53 -20.56 -0.33 5.59
N GLN A 54 -21.27 -0.66 4.50
CA GLN A 54 -22.14 -1.83 4.40
C GLN A 54 -21.32 -3.12 4.34
N ASN A 55 -20.31 -3.22 3.47
CA ASN A 55 -19.51 -4.44 3.33
C ASN A 55 -18.51 -4.66 4.49
N GLN A 56 -18.18 -3.58 5.21
CA GLN A 56 -17.40 -3.63 6.45
C GLN A 56 -18.26 -3.78 7.70
N PHE A 57 -19.59 -3.83 7.57
CA PHE A 57 -20.54 -3.99 8.67
C PHE A 57 -20.38 -2.96 9.80
N CYS A 58 -20.01 -1.71 9.49
CA CYS A 58 -19.61 -0.72 10.49
C CYS A 58 -20.69 -0.36 11.52
N GLY A 59 -21.98 -0.64 11.24
CA GLY A 59 -23.10 -0.45 12.16
C GLY A 59 -23.49 -1.68 12.98
N ASN A 60 -22.72 -2.77 12.95
CA ASN A 60 -23.08 -4.05 13.57
C ASN A 60 -21.97 -4.57 14.50
N THR A 61 -22.27 -5.58 15.33
CA THR A 61 -21.32 -6.29 16.19
C THR A 61 -20.24 -7.04 15.42
N LYS A 62 -20.51 -7.37 14.14
CA LYS A 62 -19.54 -7.97 13.20
C LYS A 62 -18.72 -6.95 12.39
N ARG A 63 -18.64 -5.69 12.84
CA ARG A 63 -17.87 -4.64 12.18
C ARG A 63 -16.41 -5.05 11.97
N SER A 64 -15.85 -4.72 10.81
CA SER A 64 -14.43 -4.90 10.59
C SER A 64 -13.60 -3.87 11.36
N SER A 65 -12.33 -4.19 11.58
CA SER A 65 -11.38 -3.28 12.23
C SER A 65 -11.23 -1.96 11.45
N TYR A 66 -11.42 -1.97 10.13
CA TYR A 66 -11.37 -0.78 9.28
C TYR A 66 -12.44 0.26 9.59
N CYS A 67 -13.48 -0.08 10.36
CA CYS A 67 -14.52 0.86 10.79
C CYS A 67 -14.08 1.77 11.95
N ASN A 68 -12.97 1.48 12.63
CA ASN A 68 -12.48 2.36 13.70
C ASN A 68 -11.90 3.63 13.06
N GLU A 69 -12.34 4.82 13.49
CA GLU A 69 -11.89 6.11 12.94
C GLU A 69 -10.47 6.47 13.40
N HIS A 70 -10.06 6.05 14.60
CA HIS A 70 -8.83 6.47 15.27
C HIS A 70 -7.73 5.40 15.22
N ILE A 71 -7.51 4.81 14.05
CA ILE A 71 -6.44 3.82 13.83
C ILE A 71 -5.18 4.57 13.41
N ASP A 72 -4.06 4.36 14.09
CA ASP A 72 -2.78 4.90 13.68
C ASP A 72 -2.28 4.23 12.38
N VAL A 73 -1.33 4.90 11.72
CA VAL A 73 -0.81 4.47 10.42
C VAL A 73 -0.19 3.06 10.47
N SER A 74 0.50 2.71 11.54
CA SER A 74 1.17 1.41 11.70
C SER A 74 0.15 0.30 11.88
N ASN A 75 -0.84 0.49 12.74
CA ASN A 75 -1.93 -0.46 12.91
C ASN A 75 -2.77 -0.59 11.64
N PHE A 76 -2.98 0.49 10.88
CA PHE A 76 -3.71 0.43 9.62
C PHE A 76 -2.98 -0.38 8.54
N LEU A 77 -1.66 -0.22 8.42
CA LEU A 77 -0.83 -1.09 7.56
C LEU A 77 -0.88 -2.54 8.05
N ASN A 78 -0.84 -2.74 9.36
CA ASN A 78 -0.91 -4.07 9.95
C ASN A 78 -2.25 -4.76 9.64
N LEU A 79 -3.37 -4.03 9.65
CA LEU A 79 -4.67 -4.56 9.22
C LEU A 79 -4.63 -5.09 7.77
N ASN A 80 -4.06 -4.31 6.84
CA ASN A 80 -3.87 -4.76 5.44
C ASN A 80 -2.98 -6.02 5.37
N SER A 81 -2.00 -6.11 6.26
CA SER A 81 -1.03 -7.21 6.29
C SER A 81 -1.60 -8.51 6.85
N MET A 82 -2.70 -8.48 7.61
CA MET A 82 -3.33 -9.70 8.13
C MET A 82 -4.07 -10.51 7.06
N ASP A 83 -4.43 -9.88 5.94
CA ASP A 83 -5.04 -10.56 4.81
C ASP A 83 -4.02 -11.37 4.00
N GLN A 84 -4.49 -12.40 3.29
CA GLN A 84 -3.66 -13.26 2.45
C GLN A 84 -3.48 -12.68 1.04
N HIS A 85 -2.27 -12.23 0.73
CA HIS A 85 -1.94 -11.56 -0.55
C HIS A 85 -1.00 -12.36 -1.45
N ASN A 86 -0.99 -13.69 -1.32
CA ASN A 86 -0.11 -14.60 -2.09
C ASN A 86 -0.30 -14.53 -3.61
N GLU A 87 -1.48 -14.10 -4.06
CA GLU A 87 -1.82 -14.01 -5.49
C GLU A 87 -1.21 -12.78 -6.18
N PHE A 88 -0.66 -11.83 -5.42
CA PHE A 88 -0.17 -10.53 -5.92
C PHE A 88 1.26 -10.28 -5.50
N CYS A 89 2.00 -9.52 -6.32
CA CYS A 89 3.32 -9.05 -5.89
C CYS A 89 3.23 -7.95 -4.83
N LEU A 90 2.19 -7.10 -4.90
CA LEU A 90 1.94 -6.04 -3.93
C LEU A 90 0.44 -5.84 -3.71
N ALA A 91 0.05 -5.48 -2.49
CA ALA A 91 -1.32 -5.16 -2.11
C ALA A 91 -1.39 -3.81 -1.37
N TYR A 92 -2.14 -2.86 -1.92
CA TYR A 92 -2.22 -1.49 -1.40
C TYR A 92 -3.63 -1.08 -1.02
N ILE A 93 -3.74 -0.34 0.08
CA ILE A 93 -4.99 0.34 0.46
C ILE A 93 -4.80 1.85 0.33
N PHE A 94 -5.68 2.48 -0.44
CA PHE A 94 -5.86 3.92 -0.42
C PHE A 94 -6.94 4.29 0.60
N THR A 95 -6.68 5.31 1.40
CA THR A 95 -7.62 5.78 2.42
C THR A 95 -7.76 7.31 2.43
N HIS A 96 -8.73 7.80 3.18
CA HIS A 96 -8.96 9.22 3.40
C HIS A 96 -8.98 9.49 4.91
N ARG A 97 -7.87 9.14 5.56
CA ARG A 97 -7.67 9.23 7.02
C ARG A 97 -6.49 10.15 7.30
N ASP A 98 -6.68 11.12 8.19
CA ASP A 98 -5.61 12.04 8.55
C ASP A 98 -4.75 11.40 9.64
N PHE A 99 -3.58 10.90 9.24
CA PHE A 99 -2.66 10.25 10.17
C PHE A 99 -1.86 11.27 10.96
N THR A 100 -1.48 10.89 12.18
CA THR A 100 -0.72 11.77 13.06
C THR A 100 0.63 12.14 12.44
N ARG A 101 1.12 13.33 12.83
CA ARG A 101 2.41 13.91 12.36
C ARG A 101 2.51 14.13 10.85
N GLY A 102 1.39 14.15 10.15
CA GLY A 102 1.30 14.44 8.72
C GLY A 102 1.78 13.31 7.81
N THR A 103 1.61 12.07 8.27
CA THR A 103 2.05 10.88 7.55
C THR A 103 1.13 10.60 6.35
N LEU A 104 1.70 10.49 5.15
CA LEU A 104 0.95 10.30 3.89
C LEU A 104 0.85 8.84 3.44
N GLY A 105 1.72 7.97 3.93
CA GLY A 105 1.78 6.57 3.55
C GLY A 105 2.70 5.79 4.47
N LEU A 106 2.64 4.46 4.34
CA LEU A 106 3.56 3.55 5.00
C LEU A 106 3.59 2.22 4.23
N ALA A 107 4.78 1.64 4.08
CA ALA A 107 4.97 0.35 3.44
C ALA A 107 6.05 -0.49 4.14
N TRP A 108 5.96 -1.81 3.98
CA TRP A 108 7.05 -2.69 4.41
C TRP A 108 8.25 -2.59 3.47
N VAL A 109 9.44 -2.40 4.03
CA VAL A 109 10.66 -2.22 3.23
C VAL A 109 11.19 -3.56 2.75
N GLY A 110 11.49 -3.65 1.46
CA GLY A 110 12.16 -4.79 0.83
C GLY A 110 13.64 -4.88 1.23
N ALA A 111 14.18 -6.08 1.35
CA ALA A 111 15.61 -6.31 1.55
C ALA A 111 16.05 -7.62 0.87
N ARG A 112 17.35 -7.75 0.60
CA ARG A 112 17.89 -8.92 -0.12
C ARG A 112 18.12 -10.14 0.78
N GLU A 113 18.54 -9.92 2.03
CA GLU A 113 19.11 -10.99 2.88
C GLU A 113 18.30 -11.25 4.15
N VAL A 114 17.60 -10.24 4.66
CA VAL A 114 16.87 -10.29 5.95
C VAL A 114 15.40 -9.85 5.79
N ALA A 115 14.90 -9.76 4.55
CA ALA A 115 13.56 -9.26 4.33
C ALA A 115 12.50 -10.21 4.87
N SER A 116 11.60 -9.63 5.64
CA SER A 116 10.29 -10.21 5.87
C SER A 116 9.20 -9.53 5.03
N GLY A 117 9.49 -8.46 4.27
CA GLY A 117 8.49 -7.72 3.51
C GLY A 117 9.01 -7.10 2.22
N GLY A 118 8.13 -6.38 1.53
CA GLY A 118 8.40 -5.80 0.22
C GLY A 118 7.82 -6.61 -0.94
N ILE A 119 8.36 -6.41 -2.15
CA ILE A 119 7.81 -7.02 -3.36
C ILE A 119 7.75 -8.54 -3.29
N CYS A 120 6.59 -9.10 -3.66
CA CYS A 120 6.36 -10.52 -3.86
C CYS A 120 6.61 -11.40 -2.62
N GLU A 121 6.57 -10.80 -1.42
CA GLU A 121 6.60 -11.53 -0.16
C GLU A 121 5.34 -12.40 0.00
N ARG A 122 5.51 -13.61 0.54
CA ARG A 122 4.43 -14.55 0.77
C ARG A 122 3.90 -14.48 2.20
N HIS A 123 2.63 -14.80 2.35
CA HIS A 123 1.95 -14.96 3.61
C HIS A 123 2.63 -16.04 4.45
N LYS A 124 3.17 -15.63 5.61
CA LYS A 124 3.87 -16.50 6.56
C LYS A 124 3.62 -16.02 7.98
N THR A 125 4.01 -16.83 8.94
CA THR A 125 3.74 -16.55 10.36
C THR A 125 4.92 -15.86 11.02
N TYR A 126 4.62 -14.83 11.81
CA TYR A 126 5.59 -14.00 12.51
C TYR A 126 5.38 -14.12 14.01
N MET A 127 6.47 -14.05 14.77
CA MET A 127 6.42 -14.02 16.22
C MET A 127 6.28 -12.56 16.68
N GLU A 128 5.18 -12.23 17.34
CA GLU A 128 4.87 -10.90 17.88
C GLU A 128 4.37 -11.04 19.30
N ASN A 129 5.04 -10.40 20.26
CA ASN A 129 4.64 -10.41 21.68
C ASN A 129 4.32 -11.82 22.24
N GLN A 130 5.14 -12.81 21.88
CA GLN A 130 4.98 -14.23 22.26
C GLN A 130 3.81 -14.97 21.57
N GLU A 131 3.08 -14.30 20.68
CA GLU A 131 2.06 -14.90 19.83
C GLU A 131 2.58 -15.06 18.39
N THR A 132 1.95 -15.97 17.66
CA THR A 132 2.32 -16.33 16.30
C THR A 132 1.22 -15.84 15.37
N VAL A 133 1.49 -14.76 14.62
CA VAL A 133 0.50 -14.02 13.83
C VAL A 133 0.79 -14.20 12.33
N PRO A 134 -0.17 -14.69 11.54
CA PRO A 134 0.00 -14.85 10.10
C PRO A 134 -0.13 -13.49 9.38
N LYS A 135 0.84 -13.14 8.53
CA LYS A 135 0.84 -11.86 7.79
C LYS A 135 1.42 -11.99 6.39
N SER A 136 0.97 -11.11 5.49
CA SER A 136 1.59 -10.82 4.20
C SER A 136 2.22 -9.44 4.28
N LEU A 137 3.54 -9.34 4.17
CA LEU A 137 4.25 -8.05 4.26
C LEU A 137 4.62 -7.49 2.87
N ASN A 138 3.91 -7.93 1.83
CA ASN A 138 3.90 -7.33 0.49
C ASN A 138 2.88 -6.20 0.39
N THR A 139 2.74 -5.41 1.46
CA THR A 139 1.65 -4.45 1.64
C THR A 139 2.15 -3.03 1.82
N GLY A 140 1.28 -2.08 1.49
CA GLY A 140 1.46 -0.66 1.74
C GLY A 140 0.13 0.07 1.84
N ILE A 141 0.16 1.30 2.35
CA ILE A 141 -1.01 2.16 2.48
C ILE A 141 -0.67 3.59 2.06
N VAL A 142 -1.66 4.30 1.52
CA VAL A 142 -1.54 5.71 1.15
C VAL A 142 -2.80 6.44 1.58
N THR A 143 -2.67 7.62 2.18
CA THR A 143 -3.80 8.50 2.46
C THR A 143 -3.86 9.69 1.50
N THR A 144 -5.07 10.17 1.28
CA THR A 144 -5.39 11.30 0.39
C THR A 144 -5.73 12.58 1.16
N VAL A 145 -5.51 12.61 2.48
CA VAL A 145 -5.73 13.77 3.35
C VAL A 145 -4.54 13.95 4.29
N ASN A 146 -4.20 15.21 4.57
CA ASN A 146 -3.14 15.59 5.51
C ASN A 146 -3.48 16.92 6.17
N TYR A 147 -3.43 17.00 7.50
CA TYR A 147 -3.79 18.20 8.26
C TYR A 147 -5.17 18.78 7.86
N GLY A 148 -6.16 17.90 7.71
CA GLY A 148 -7.53 18.22 7.32
C GLY A 148 -7.70 18.70 5.87
N LYS A 149 -6.65 18.66 5.04
CA LYS A 149 -6.70 19.10 3.64
C LYS A 149 -6.47 17.95 2.68
N ALA A 150 -7.25 17.93 1.60
CA ALA A 150 -7.07 16.96 0.53
C ALA A 150 -5.70 17.14 -0.12
N VAL A 151 -4.98 16.03 -0.28
CA VAL A 151 -3.66 16.00 -0.92
C VAL A 151 -3.85 16.14 -2.43
N PRO A 152 -3.13 17.05 -3.12
CA PRO A 152 -3.22 17.17 -4.57
C PRO A 152 -2.87 15.87 -5.28
N ALA A 153 -3.54 15.57 -6.39
CA ALA A 153 -3.39 14.29 -7.11
C ALA A 153 -1.93 13.96 -7.46
N ARG A 154 -1.14 14.95 -7.92
CA ARG A 154 0.30 14.75 -8.22
C ARG A 154 1.11 14.35 -6.99
N VAL A 155 0.82 14.94 -5.83
CA VAL A 155 1.49 14.61 -4.57
C VAL A 155 1.10 13.20 -4.13
N SER A 156 -0.19 12.86 -4.19
CA SER A 156 -0.68 11.51 -3.87
C SER A 156 -0.05 10.42 -4.76
N GLN A 157 0.12 10.69 -6.07
CA GLN A 157 0.81 9.80 -7.01
C GLN A 157 2.29 9.60 -6.65
N LEU A 158 2.98 10.68 -6.25
CA LEU A 158 4.36 10.61 -5.79
C LEU A 158 4.49 9.86 -4.46
N THR A 159 3.58 10.09 -3.51
CA THR A 159 3.51 9.33 -2.26
C THR A 159 3.34 7.84 -2.56
N PHE A 160 2.37 7.46 -3.40
CA PHE A 160 2.21 6.05 -3.77
C PHE A 160 3.47 5.46 -4.42
N THR A 161 4.12 6.21 -5.30
CA THR A 161 5.39 5.78 -5.91
C THR A 161 6.51 5.62 -4.88
N HIS A 162 6.57 6.51 -3.89
CA HIS A 162 7.52 6.47 -2.79
C HIS A 162 7.34 5.21 -1.93
N GLU A 163 6.10 4.92 -1.51
CA GLU A 163 5.80 3.70 -0.74
C GLU A 163 6.13 2.42 -1.53
N VAL A 164 5.84 2.38 -2.84
CA VAL A 164 6.26 1.25 -3.68
C VAL A 164 7.79 1.17 -3.77
N GLY A 165 8.49 2.30 -3.78
CA GLY A 165 9.95 2.36 -3.69
C GLY A 165 10.49 1.69 -2.43
N HIS A 166 9.83 1.88 -1.27
CA HIS A 166 10.15 1.14 -0.05
C HIS A 166 9.99 -0.37 -0.23
N ASN A 167 8.90 -0.84 -0.85
CA ASN A 167 8.75 -2.27 -1.11
C ASN A 167 9.83 -2.85 -2.04
N PHE A 168 10.38 -2.03 -2.94
CA PHE A 168 11.53 -2.39 -3.78
C PHE A 168 12.87 -2.35 -3.02
N GLY A 169 12.86 -1.92 -1.76
CA GLY A 169 14.01 -1.90 -0.86
C GLY A 169 14.77 -0.58 -0.82
N SER A 170 14.19 0.52 -1.31
CA SER A 170 14.74 1.85 -1.05
C SER A 170 14.55 2.19 0.43
N PRO A 171 15.61 2.58 1.17
CA PRO A 171 15.46 3.05 2.55
C PRO A 171 14.73 4.40 2.59
N VAL A 172 14.28 4.79 3.79
CA VAL A 172 13.88 6.16 4.08
C VAL A 172 15.13 7.02 4.01
N CYS A 173 15.12 8.03 3.14
CA CYS A 173 16.20 9.01 3.01
C CYS A 173 16.19 10.02 4.16
#